data_AF-A0A954CQQ6-F1
#
_entry.id   AF-A0A954CQQ6-F1
#
_cell.length_a   1.000
_cell.length_b   1.000
_cell.length_c   1.000
_cell.angle_alpha   90.00
_cell.angle_beta   90.00
_cell.angle_gamma   90.00
#
_symmetry.space_group_name_H-M   'P 1'
#
loop_
_entity.id
_entity.type
_entity.pdbx_description
1 polymer ?
#
loop_
_entity_poly.entity_id
_entity_poly.type
_entity_poly.pdbx_seq_one_letter_code
_entity_poly.pdbx_strand_id
1 'polypeptide(L)'
;MNVPAFNEMTAERPALEDISATINALRGQLEKASSPDDEIKILRSWEDQRRKLRTWSSLVGLKFNQDTRNEDARKDRDYRDQISPKLIQLDNDMKTRFLQSPNRTAFEQNFGPQAFALWNCDEKAYSPEIETEQVKISKLSSEYTELLSDAEFEFRGEKLNLPGLAKYAMADDRDTRREAWQLRWEWFANNSENL
;
A
#
# COMPACT_ATOMS: atom_id res chain seq x y z
N MET A 1 5.84 26.75 5.78
CA MET A 1 4.96 25.81 5.05
C MET A 1 3.89 25.38 6.06
N ASN A 2 2.62 25.72 5.83
CA ASN A 2 1.54 25.36 6.75
C ASN A 2 1.10 23.94 6.40
N VAL A 3 1.50 22.96 7.21
CA VAL A 3 1.09 21.57 7.01
C VAL A 3 -0.29 21.43 7.67
N PRO A 4 -1.34 21.03 6.92
CA PRO A 4 -2.67 20.87 7.49
C PRO A 4 -2.65 19.83 8.61
N ALA A 5 -3.58 19.94 9.56
CA ALA A 5 -3.75 18.89 10.55
C ALA A 5 -4.19 17.60 9.85
N PHE A 6 -3.83 16.43 10.40
CA PHE A 6 -4.09 15.14 9.74
C PHE A 6 -5.58 14.92 9.42
N ASN A 7 -6.47 15.33 10.33
CA ASN A 7 -7.93 15.27 10.15
C ASN A 7 -8.46 16.20 9.05
N GLU A 8 -7.68 17.20 8.63
CA GLU A 8 -8.00 18.12 7.53
C GLU A 8 -7.40 17.67 6.20
N MET A 9 -6.53 16.65 6.20
CA MET A 9 -5.94 16.13 4.97
C MET A 9 -6.99 15.37 4.15
N THR A 10 -7.16 15.82 2.91
CA THR A 10 -8.04 15.18 1.93
C THR A 10 -7.26 14.81 0.67
N ALA A 11 -7.64 13.69 0.08
CA ALA A 11 -7.18 13.28 -1.24
C ALA A 11 -8.39 12.77 -2.02
N GLU A 12 -8.52 13.21 -3.26
CA GLU A 12 -9.61 12.80 -4.14
C GLU A 12 -9.53 11.29 -4.40
N ARG A 13 -10.65 10.59 -4.24
CA ARG A 13 -10.76 9.18 -4.62
C ARG A 13 -10.69 9.10 -6.15
N PRO A 14 -9.68 8.45 -6.72
CA PRO A 14 -9.56 8.39 -8.17
C PRO A 14 -10.56 7.40 -8.75
N ALA A 15 -11.08 7.69 -9.94
CA ALA A 15 -11.74 6.69 -10.78
C ALA A 15 -10.71 5.90 -11.57
N LEU A 16 -10.88 4.57 -11.64
CA LEU A 16 -9.96 3.69 -12.36
C LEU A 16 -9.95 4.02 -13.86
N GLU A 17 -11.10 4.39 -14.40
CA GLU A 17 -11.30 4.77 -15.80
C GLU A 17 -10.49 6.03 -16.13
N ASP A 18 -10.50 7.03 -15.26
CA ASP A 18 -9.78 8.30 -15.45
C ASP A 18 -8.27 8.11 -15.37
N ILE A 19 -7.80 7.30 -14.41
CA ILE A 19 -6.38 6.92 -14.33
C ILE A 19 -5.97 6.17 -15.60
N SER A 20 -6.77 5.18 -16.01
CA SER A 20 -6.49 4.36 -17.19
C SER A 20 -6.43 5.21 -18.46
N ALA A 21 -7.39 6.13 -18.63
CA ALA A 21 -7.42 7.07 -19.75
C ALA A 21 -6.18 7.96 -19.76
N THR A 22 -5.80 8.51 -18.59
CA THR A 22 -4.62 9.35 -18.45
C THR A 22 -3.33 8.61 -18.80
N ILE A 23 -3.14 7.41 -18.26
CA ILE A 23 -1.94 6.60 -18.54
C ILE A 23 -1.89 6.16 -20.01
N ASN A 24 -3.03 5.78 -20.59
CA ASN A 24 -3.11 5.45 -22.02
C ASN A 24 -2.79 6.66 -22.92
N ALA A 25 -3.21 7.87 -22.54
CA ALA A 25 -2.87 9.08 -23.25
C ALA A 25 -1.35 9.37 -23.18
N LEU A 26 -0.74 9.25 -22.00
CA LEU A 26 0.71 9.41 -21.81
C LEU A 26 1.49 8.37 -22.62
N ARG A 27 1.01 7.13 -22.68
CA ARG A 27 1.58 6.07 -23.52
C ARG A 27 1.56 6.45 -25.00
N GLY A 28 0.42 6.95 -25.49
CA GLY A 28 0.29 7.40 -26.88
C GLY A 28 1.16 8.63 -27.20
N GLN A 29 1.43 9.48 -26.22
CA GLN A 29 2.41 10.57 -26.35
C GLN A 29 3.84 10.02 -26.41
N LEU A 30 4.16 9.04 -25.56
CA LEU A 30 5.49 8.42 -25.51
C LEU A 30 5.85 7.73 -26.83
N GLU A 31 4.89 7.05 -27.46
CA GLU A 31 5.07 6.40 -28.78
C GLU A 31 5.33 7.40 -29.91
N LYS A 32 4.92 8.67 -29.74
CA LYS A 32 5.11 9.74 -30.73
C LYS A 32 6.26 10.69 -30.38
N ALA A 33 6.89 10.49 -29.22
CA ALA A 33 7.95 11.36 -28.77
C ALA A 33 9.15 11.25 -29.73
N SER A 34 9.64 12.40 -30.18
CA SER A 34 10.75 12.49 -31.14
C SER A 34 12.05 12.96 -30.51
N SER A 35 12.03 13.30 -29.21
CA SER A 35 13.19 13.83 -28.51
C SER A 35 13.24 13.35 -27.05
N PRO A 36 14.45 13.26 -26.46
CA PRO A 36 14.61 12.97 -25.02
C PRO A 36 13.81 13.94 -24.14
N ASP A 37 13.74 15.22 -24.51
CA ASP A 37 13.03 16.25 -23.76
C ASP A 37 11.52 16.00 -23.73
N ASP A 38 10.94 15.49 -24.82
CA ASP A 38 9.53 15.14 -24.87
C ASP A 38 9.23 13.94 -23.95
N GLU A 39 10.07 12.90 -24.00
CA GLU A 39 9.93 11.76 -23.11
C GLU A 39 10.09 12.13 -21.63
N ILE A 40 11.02 13.05 -21.31
CA ILE A 40 11.20 13.57 -19.95
C ILE A 40 9.94 14.29 -19.46
N LYS A 41 9.29 15.11 -20.30
CA LYS A 41 8.02 15.78 -19.94
C LYS A 41 6.90 14.77 -19.68
N ILE A 42 6.84 13.71 -20.48
CA ILE A 42 5.87 12.63 -20.31
C ILE A 42 6.13 11.88 -19.01
N LEU A 43 7.39 11.55 -18.70
CA LEU A 43 7.79 10.92 -17.44
C LEU A 43 7.40 11.79 -16.24
N ARG A 44 7.64 13.10 -16.29
CA ARG A 44 7.21 14.04 -15.23
C ARG A 44 5.70 14.03 -15.04
N SER A 45 4.95 14.04 -16.14
CA SER A 45 3.47 13.99 -16.11
C SER A 45 2.96 12.69 -15.52
N TRP A 46 3.60 11.56 -15.85
CA TRP A 46 3.30 10.27 -15.25
C TRP A 46 3.63 10.24 -13.75
N GLU A 47 4.79 10.76 -13.33
CA GLU A 47 5.18 10.90 -11.92
C GLU A 47 4.20 11.78 -11.12
N ASP A 48 3.63 12.84 -11.71
CA ASP A 48 2.58 13.64 -11.08
C ASP A 48 1.32 12.82 -10.81
N GLN A 49 0.92 11.96 -11.75
CA GLN A 49 -0.22 11.06 -11.54
C GLN A 49 0.07 10.03 -10.46
N ARG A 50 1.27 9.43 -10.45
CA ARG A 50 1.71 8.51 -9.39
C ARG A 50 1.70 9.19 -8.02
N ARG A 51 2.13 10.45 -7.93
CA ARG A 51 2.10 11.23 -6.67
C ARG A 51 0.69 11.41 -6.14
N LYS A 52 -0.28 11.76 -7.00
CA LYS A 52 -1.69 11.90 -6.60
C LYS A 52 -2.25 10.58 -6.10
N LEU A 53 -2.05 9.51 -6.86
CA LEU A 53 -2.52 8.18 -6.52
C LEU A 53 -1.91 7.68 -5.19
N ARG A 54 -0.60 7.87 -5.00
CA ARG A 54 0.08 7.51 -3.75
C ARG A 54 -0.45 8.30 -2.56
N THR A 55 -0.71 9.60 -2.74
CA THR A 55 -1.27 10.45 -1.68
C THR A 55 -2.63 9.92 -1.22
N TRP A 56 -3.53 9.62 -2.16
CA TRP A 56 -4.82 9.02 -1.85
C TRP A 56 -4.67 7.65 -1.17
N SER A 57 -3.89 6.74 -1.76
CA SER A 57 -3.69 5.38 -1.23
C SER A 57 -3.10 5.38 0.19
N SER A 58 -2.15 6.28 0.46
CA SER A 58 -1.58 6.47 1.80
C SER A 58 -2.64 6.99 2.80
N LEU A 59 -3.48 7.95 2.41
CA LEU A 59 -4.53 8.47 3.28
C LEU A 59 -5.58 7.41 3.61
N VAL A 60 -5.98 6.59 2.62
CA VAL A 60 -6.86 5.43 2.83
C VAL A 60 -6.26 4.46 3.84
N GLY A 61 -5.00 4.09 3.67
CA GLY A 61 -4.31 3.18 4.60
C GLY A 61 -4.22 3.73 6.02
N LEU A 62 -3.90 5.02 6.16
CA LEU A 62 -3.81 5.68 7.47
C LEU A 62 -5.16 5.74 8.19
N LYS A 63 -6.24 6.13 7.49
CA LYS A 63 -7.59 6.19 8.07
C LYS A 63 -8.10 4.82 8.50
N PHE A 64 -7.86 3.78 7.69
CA PHE A 64 -8.21 2.40 8.04
C PHE A 64 -7.45 1.92 9.30
N ASN A 65 -6.14 2.17 9.37
CA ASN A 65 -5.33 1.75 10.52
C ASN A 65 -5.64 2.56 11.80
N GLN A 66 -6.22 3.75 11.68
CA GLN A 66 -6.62 4.56 12.84
C GLN A 66 -7.84 3.96 13.56
N ASP A 67 -8.80 3.44 12.79
CA ASP A 67 -9.99 2.76 13.30
C ASP A 67 -10.48 1.73 12.28
N THR A 68 -10.12 0.46 12.48
CA THR A 68 -10.49 -0.63 11.58
C THR A 68 -11.99 -0.95 11.61
N ARG A 69 -12.74 -0.41 12.58
CA ARG A 69 -14.20 -0.56 12.70
C ARG A 69 -14.97 0.55 11.98
N ASN A 70 -14.27 1.55 11.44
CA ASN A 70 -14.88 2.62 10.69
C ASN A 70 -15.34 2.15 9.30
N GLU A 71 -16.66 2.06 9.10
CA GLU A 71 -17.27 1.55 7.86
C GLU A 71 -16.84 2.31 6.59
N ASP A 72 -16.65 3.62 6.66
CA ASP A 72 -16.24 4.39 5.48
C ASP A 72 -14.76 4.15 5.14
N ALA A 73 -13.90 4.05 6.16
CA ALA A 73 -12.50 3.69 5.98
C ALA A 73 -12.33 2.26 5.43
N ARG A 74 -13.19 1.32 5.86
CA ARG A 74 -13.25 -0.05 5.29
C ARG A 74 -13.65 -0.02 3.82
N LYS A 75 -14.70 0.71 3.44
CA LYS A 75 -15.11 0.87 2.03
C LYS A 75 -14.05 1.52 1.15
N ASP A 76 -13.32 2.51 1.67
CA ASP A 76 -12.19 3.14 0.98
C ASP A 76 -11.04 2.14 0.76
N ARG A 77 -10.73 1.35 1.78
CA ARG A 77 -9.72 0.28 1.72
C ARG A 77 -10.09 -0.80 0.71
N ASP A 78 -11.34 -1.29 0.76
CA ASP A 78 -11.85 -2.32 -0.17
C ASP A 78 -11.77 -1.84 -1.62
N TYR A 79 -12.20 -0.60 -1.88
CA TYR A 79 -12.11 -0.02 -3.21
C TYR A 79 -10.66 0.08 -3.69
N ARG A 80 -9.75 0.55 -2.84
CA ARG A 80 -8.31 0.62 -3.15
C ARG A 80 -7.74 -0.76 -3.47
N ASP A 81 -8.06 -1.76 -2.68
CA ASP A 81 -7.54 -3.12 -2.86
C ASP A 81 -8.12 -3.75 -4.14
N GLN A 82 -9.38 -3.45 -4.48
CA GLN A 82 -10.02 -3.87 -5.73
C GLN A 82 -9.33 -3.30 -6.98
N ILE A 83 -8.95 -2.01 -6.98
CA ILE A 83 -8.34 -1.38 -8.16
C ILE A 83 -6.82 -1.55 -8.24
N SER A 84 -6.17 -1.91 -7.13
CA SER A 84 -4.70 -2.01 -7.02
C SER A 84 -4.04 -2.88 -8.10
N PRO A 85 -4.56 -4.07 -8.47
CA PRO A 85 -3.93 -4.90 -9.51
C PRO A 85 -3.83 -4.16 -10.85
N LYS A 86 -4.90 -3.47 -11.25
CA LYS A 86 -4.92 -2.73 -12.50
C LYS A 86 -3.96 -1.55 -12.47
N LEU A 87 -3.83 -0.89 -11.32
CA LEU A 87 -2.88 0.21 -11.15
C LEU A 87 -1.43 -0.28 -11.22
N ILE A 88 -1.11 -1.43 -10.63
CA ILE A 88 0.21 -2.06 -10.71
C ILE A 88 0.55 -2.40 -12.16
N GLN A 89 -0.39 -2.99 -12.90
CA GLN A 89 -0.22 -3.27 -14.32
C GLN A 89 0.13 -2.00 -15.11
N LEU A 90 -0.68 -0.94 -14.95
CA LEU A 90 -0.47 0.33 -15.66
C LEU A 90 0.87 1.01 -15.28
N ASP A 91 1.28 0.91 -14.01
CA ASP A 91 2.56 1.43 -13.52
C ASP A 91 3.74 0.66 -14.15
N ASN A 92 3.67 -0.66 -14.17
CA ASN A 92 4.71 -1.51 -14.74
C ASN A 92 4.81 -1.38 -16.26
N ASP A 93 3.68 -1.27 -16.97
CA ASP A 93 3.69 -1.00 -18.41
C ASP A 93 4.46 0.28 -18.77
N MET A 94 4.28 1.35 -17.99
CA MET A 94 5.02 2.60 -18.18
C MET A 94 6.50 2.46 -17.83
N LYS A 95 6.82 1.80 -16.70
CA LYS A 95 8.22 1.52 -16.32
C LYS A 95 8.96 0.75 -17.41
N THR A 96 8.37 -0.32 -17.94
CA THR A 96 8.94 -1.15 -19.01
C THR A 96 9.26 -0.29 -20.23
N ARG A 97 8.35 0.60 -20.63
CA ARG A 97 8.58 1.51 -21.76
C ARG A 97 9.71 2.49 -21.53
N PHE A 98 9.82 3.08 -20.33
CA PHE A 98 10.95 3.95 -20.01
C PHE A 98 12.27 3.19 -19.89
N LEU A 99 12.26 1.95 -19.39
CA LEU A 99 13.44 1.08 -19.31
C LEU A 99 13.96 0.68 -20.69
N GLN A 100 13.06 0.48 -21.65
CA GLN A 100 13.36 0.10 -23.03
C GLN A 100 13.65 1.30 -23.95
N SER A 101 13.43 2.54 -23.48
CA SER A 101 13.67 3.73 -24.29
C SER A 101 15.16 3.86 -24.66
N PRO A 102 15.48 4.20 -25.93
CA PRO A 102 16.85 4.50 -26.33
C PRO A 102 17.43 5.74 -25.60
N ASN A 103 16.56 6.58 -25.01
CA ASN A 103 16.93 7.81 -24.33
C ASN A 103 17.24 7.62 -22.83
N ARG A 104 17.44 6.38 -22.38
CA ARG A 104 17.71 6.02 -20.98
C ARG A 104 18.76 6.87 -20.28
N THR A 105 19.89 7.17 -20.95
CA THR A 105 20.95 8.01 -20.37
C THR A 105 20.44 9.41 -20.00
N ALA A 106 19.57 10.00 -20.81
CA ALA A 106 19.00 11.32 -20.53
C ALA A 106 18.04 11.27 -19.32
N PHE A 107 17.31 10.17 -19.15
CA PHE A 107 16.49 10.00 -17.95
C PHE A 107 17.33 9.82 -16.69
N GLU A 108 18.37 8.98 -16.71
CA GLU A 108 19.22 8.75 -15.55
C GLU A 108 19.94 10.04 -15.10
N GLN A 109 20.27 10.94 -16.02
CA GLN A 109 20.78 12.29 -15.68
C GLN A 109 19.75 13.17 -14.98
N ASN A 110 18.45 13.02 -15.30
CA ASN A 110 17.37 13.84 -14.73
C ASN A 110 16.78 13.27 -13.42
N PHE A 111 16.71 11.94 -13.30
CA PHE A 111 15.99 11.23 -12.23
C PHE A 111 16.90 10.34 -11.38
N GLY A 112 18.16 10.16 -11.79
CA GLY A 112 19.13 9.31 -11.14
C GLY A 112 19.04 7.84 -11.60
N PRO A 113 20.18 7.12 -11.69
CA PRO A 113 20.19 5.72 -12.11
C PRO A 113 19.49 4.79 -11.11
N GLN A 114 19.39 5.19 -9.84
CA GLN A 114 18.72 4.41 -8.81
C GLN A 114 17.22 4.21 -9.08
N ALA A 115 16.53 5.20 -9.64
CA ALA A 115 15.11 5.08 -9.97
C ALA A 115 14.89 3.96 -11.01
N PHE A 116 15.75 3.89 -12.03
CA PHE A 116 15.70 2.86 -13.06
C PHE A 116 16.13 1.48 -12.54
N ALA A 117 17.07 1.42 -11.60
CA ALA A 117 17.41 0.18 -10.92
C ALA A 117 16.21 -0.40 -10.15
N LEU A 118 15.45 0.45 -9.44
CA LEU A 118 14.23 0.05 -8.74
C LEU A 118 13.15 -0.41 -9.73
N TRP A 119 12.95 0.30 -10.84
CA TRP A 119 11.97 -0.09 -11.85
C TRP A 119 12.30 -1.43 -12.52
N ASN A 120 13.59 -1.75 -12.69
CA ASN A 120 14.02 -3.06 -13.19
C ASN A 120 13.74 -4.19 -12.18
N CYS A 121 13.72 -3.89 -10.88
CA CYS A 121 13.25 -4.85 -9.87
C CYS A 121 11.73 -5.01 -9.93
N ASP A 122 10.99 -3.90 -10.05
CA ASP A 122 9.54 -3.91 -10.15
C ASP A 122 9.04 -4.69 -11.38
N GLU A 123 9.68 -4.49 -12.53
CA GLU A 123 9.37 -5.18 -13.80
C GLU A 123 9.53 -6.70 -13.67
N LYS A 124 10.58 -7.16 -12.97
CA LYS A 124 10.81 -8.59 -12.71
C LYS A 124 9.88 -9.19 -11.66
N ALA A 125 9.32 -8.36 -10.79
CA ALA A 125 8.42 -8.78 -9.72
C ALA A 125 6.95 -8.89 -10.16
N TYR A 126 6.66 -8.61 -11.43
CA TYR A 126 5.31 -8.59 -11.96
C TYR A 126 5.18 -9.44 -13.22
N SER A 127 4.07 -10.19 -13.31
CA SER A 127 3.56 -10.69 -14.57
C SER A 127 2.03 -10.82 -14.52
N PRO A 128 1.33 -10.75 -15.66
CA PRO A 128 -0.13 -10.92 -15.70
C PRO A 128 -0.59 -12.26 -15.10
N GLU A 129 0.21 -13.31 -15.22
CA GLU A 129 -0.08 -14.65 -14.72
C GLU A 129 -0.17 -14.74 -13.19
N ILE A 130 0.38 -13.76 -12.45
CA ILE A 130 0.38 -13.75 -10.98
C ILE A 130 -0.59 -12.72 -10.38
N GLU A 131 -1.44 -12.07 -11.18
CA GLU A 131 -2.38 -11.05 -10.70
C GLU A 131 -3.40 -11.62 -9.71
N THR A 132 -3.92 -12.82 -9.98
CA THR A 132 -4.93 -13.47 -9.13
C THR A 132 -4.34 -13.80 -7.75
N GLU A 133 -3.10 -14.28 -7.73
CA GLU A 133 -2.33 -14.61 -6.53
C GLU A 133 -2.03 -13.34 -5.72
N GLN A 134 -1.65 -12.24 -6.38
CA GLN A 134 -1.42 -10.96 -5.70
C GLN A 134 -2.68 -10.42 -5.02
N VAL A 135 -3.85 -10.54 -5.66
CA VAL A 135 -5.14 -10.21 -5.03
C VAL A 135 -5.39 -11.11 -3.81
N LYS A 136 -5.15 -12.41 -3.94
CA LYS A 136 -5.32 -13.37 -2.84
C LYS A 136 -4.38 -13.06 -1.66
N ILE A 137 -3.11 -12.75 -1.92
CA ILE A 137 -2.14 -12.37 -0.88
C ILE A 137 -2.58 -11.08 -0.17
N SER A 138 -3.08 -10.09 -0.91
CA SER A 138 -3.58 -8.83 -0.34
C SER A 138 -4.79 -9.06 0.57
N LYS A 139 -5.71 -9.93 0.15
CA LYS A 139 -6.87 -10.35 0.94
C LYS A 139 -6.45 -11.09 2.20
N LEU A 140 -5.59 -12.11 2.10
CA LEU A 140 -5.07 -12.87 3.25
C LEU A 140 -4.33 -11.98 4.25
N SER A 141 -3.56 -11.01 3.76
CA SER A 141 -2.87 -10.03 4.62
C SER A 141 -3.84 -9.15 5.40
N SER A 142 -4.97 -8.79 4.76
CA SER A 142 -6.01 -7.98 5.40
C SER A 142 -6.81 -8.80 6.41
N GLU A 143 -7.19 -10.04 6.07
CA GLU A 143 -7.84 -10.99 6.99
C GLU A 143 -6.99 -11.26 8.23
N TYR A 144 -5.68 -11.47 8.05
CA TYR A 144 -4.73 -11.61 9.15
C TYR A 144 -4.69 -10.37 10.06
N THR A 145 -4.67 -9.17 9.46
CA THR A 145 -4.65 -7.91 10.22
C THR A 145 -5.94 -7.71 10.99
N GLU A 146 -7.10 -7.98 10.38
CA GLU A 146 -8.41 -7.90 11.02
C GLU A 146 -8.48 -8.87 12.21
N LEU A 147 -8.11 -10.14 12.01
CA LEU A 147 -8.08 -11.16 13.05
C LEU A 147 -7.25 -10.74 14.27
N LEU A 148 -6.04 -10.20 14.05
CA LEU A 148 -5.21 -9.69 15.14
C LEU A 148 -5.82 -8.44 15.82
N SER A 149 -6.53 -7.60 15.08
CA SER A 149 -7.13 -6.36 15.62
C SER A 149 -8.38 -6.62 16.46
N ASP A 150 -9.07 -7.73 16.21
CA ASP A 150 -10.25 -8.18 16.97
C ASP A 150 -9.90 -8.88 18.29
N ALA A 151 -8.62 -9.19 18.51
CA ALA A 151 -8.17 -9.80 19.74
C ALA A 151 -8.49 -8.93 20.96
N GLU A 152 -9.24 -9.48 21.90
CA GLU A 152 -9.73 -8.79 23.09
C GLU A 152 -9.63 -9.68 24.33
N PHE A 153 -9.16 -9.10 25.43
CA PHE A 153 -8.86 -9.80 26.68
C PHE A 153 -9.42 -9.03 27.86
N GLU A 154 -10.12 -9.70 28.76
CA GLU A 154 -10.44 -9.16 30.09
C GLU A 154 -9.33 -9.56 31.06
N PHE A 155 -8.51 -8.61 31.50
CA PHE A 155 -7.40 -8.88 32.40
C PHE A 155 -7.30 -7.82 33.51
N ARG A 156 -7.38 -8.26 34.77
CA ARG A 156 -7.35 -7.39 35.96
C ARG A 156 -8.37 -6.23 35.91
N GLY A 157 -9.55 -6.49 35.34
CA GLY A 157 -10.65 -5.51 35.21
C GLY A 157 -10.47 -4.50 34.09
N GLU A 158 -9.44 -4.64 33.25
CA GLU A 158 -9.24 -3.86 32.04
C GLU A 158 -9.53 -4.72 30.80
N LYS A 159 -10.22 -4.14 29.82
CA LYS A 159 -10.38 -4.70 28.48
C LYS A 159 -9.20 -4.29 27.61
N LEU A 160 -8.42 -5.27 27.14
CA LEU A 160 -7.14 -5.06 26.46
C LEU A 160 -7.15 -5.69 25.07
N ASN A 161 -6.37 -5.12 24.16
CA ASN A 161 -5.99 -5.77 22.90
C ASN A 161 -4.61 -6.45 23.02
N LEU A 162 -4.14 -7.11 21.95
CA LEU A 162 -2.84 -7.79 21.94
C LEU A 162 -1.65 -6.91 22.39
N PRO A 163 -1.51 -5.64 21.93
CA PRO A 163 -0.50 -4.73 22.46
C PRO A 163 -0.71 -4.36 23.93
N GLY A 164 -1.96 -4.21 24.39
CA GLY A 164 -2.29 -3.86 25.77
C GLY A 164 -1.79 -4.87 26.80
N LEU A 165 -1.72 -6.16 26.43
CA LEU A 165 -1.13 -7.21 27.28
C LEU A 165 0.36 -6.98 27.58
N ALA A 166 1.10 -6.23 26.74
CA ALA A 166 2.54 -6.01 26.91
C ALA A 166 2.86 -5.33 28.26
N LYS A 167 1.99 -4.43 28.74
CA LYS A 167 2.08 -3.80 30.07
C LYS A 167 2.21 -4.84 31.19
N TYR A 168 1.48 -5.94 31.09
CA TYR A 168 1.47 -7.00 32.11
C TYR A 168 2.52 -8.08 31.84
N ALA A 169 2.79 -8.37 30.57
CA ALA A 169 3.84 -9.29 30.15
C ALA A 169 5.26 -8.84 30.55
N MET A 170 5.43 -7.54 30.87
CA MET A 170 6.68 -6.93 31.34
C MET A 170 6.63 -6.46 32.80
N ALA A 171 5.59 -6.80 33.56
CA ALA A 171 5.46 -6.41 34.97
C ALA A 171 6.57 -7.02 35.84
N ASP A 172 6.87 -6.42 36.99
CA ASP A 172 7.88 -6.93 37.94
C ASP A 172 7.47 -8.29 38.54
N ASP A 173 6.18 -8.47 38.79
CA ASP A 173 5.63 -9.71 39.33
C ASP A 173 5.64 -10.84 38.29
N ARG A 174 6.24 -11.98 38.66
CA ARG A 174 6.43 -13.12 37.76
C ARG A 174 5.12 -13.79 37.38
N ASP A 175 4.20 -13.91 38.31
CA ASP A 175 2.93 -14.60 38.07
C ASP A 175 2.04 -13.77 37.13
N THR A 176 2.03 -12.45 37.30
CA THR A 176 1.40 -11.50 36.36
C THR A 176 1.96 -11.64 34.94
N ARG A 177 3.30 -11.69 34.78
CA ARG A 177 3.90 -11.92 33.45
C ARG A 177 3.46 -13.25 32.86
N ARG A 178 3.44 -14.31 33.67
CA ARG A 178 3.06 -15.66 33.23
C ARG A 178 1.62 -15.68 32.74
N GLU A 179 0.67 -15.15 33.51
CA GLU A 179 -0.75 -15.08 33.14
C GLU A 179 -0.94 -14.30 31.82
N ALA A 180 -0.28 -13.14 31.68
CA ALA A 180 -0.38 -12.33 30.46
C ALA A 180 0.17 -13.04 29.21
N TRP A 181 1.29 -13.77 29.35
CA TRP A 181 1.82 -14.58 28.26
C TRP A 181 0.94 -15.79 27.93
N GLN A 182 0.35 -16.44 28.94
CA GLN A 182 -0.59 -17.54 28.73
C GLN A 182 -1.81 -17.07 27.94
N LEU A 183 -2.45 -15.98 28.34
CA LEU A 183 -3.60 -15.41 27.61
C LEU A 183 -3.26 -15.10 26.15
N ARG A 184 -2.09 -14.49 25.91
CA ARG A 184 -1.63 -14.21 24.55
C ARG A 184 -1.51 -15.49 23.73
N TRP A 185 -0.79 -16.49 24.23
CA TRP A 185 -0.50 -17.72 23.48
C TRP A 185 -1.71 -18.63 23.34
N GLU A 186 -2.62 -18.66 24.33
CA GLU A 186 -3.91 -19.35 24.23
C GLU A 186 -4.76 -18.75 23.12
N TRP A 187 -4.81 -17.42 22.99
CA TRP A 187 -5.51 -16.78 21.88
C TRP A 187 -4.90 -17.17 20.52
N PHE A 188 -3.58 -17.17 20.37
CA PHE A 188 -2.94 -17.63 19.13
C PHE A 188 -3.21 -19.11 18.85
N ALA A 189 -3.18 -19.97 19.87
CA ALA A 189 -3.49 -21.39 19.73
C ALA A 189 -4.94 -21.61 19.26
N ASN A 190 -5.90 -20.89 19.86
CA ASN A 190 -7.32 -20.97 19.52
C ASN A 190 -7.64 -20.45 18.12
N ASN A 191 -6.80 -19.58 17.56
CA ASN A 191 -6.97 -19.00 16.23
C ASN A 191 -6.03 -19.62 15.18
N SER A 192 -5.32 -20.70 15.52
CA SER A 192 -4.23 -21.25 14.68
C SER A 192 -4.64 -21.68 13.28
N GLU A 193 -5.89 -22.10 13.05
CA GLU A 193 -6.39 -22.48 11.72
C GLU A 193 -6.64 -21.28 10.79
N ASN A 194 -6.78 -20.08 11.37
CA ASN A 194 -7.06 -18.84 10.64
C ASN A 194 -5.81 -17.93 10.54
N LEU A 195 -4.64 -18.41 11.01
CA LEU A 195 -3.36 -17.69 11.04
C LEU A 195 -2.37 -18.19 9.99
#